data_AF-A0A4P7AI85-F1
#
_entry.id   AF-A0A4P7AI85-F1
#
_cell.length_a   1.000
_cell.length_b   1.000
_cell.length_c   1.000
_cell.angle_alpha   90.00
_cell.angle_beta   90.00
_cell.angle_gamma   90.00
#
_symmetry.space_group_name_H-M   'P 1'
#
loop_
_entity.id
_entity.type
_entity.pdbx_description
1 polymer ?
#
loop_
_entity_poly.entity_id
_entity_poly.type
_entity_poly.pdbx_seq_one_letter_code
_entity_poly.pdbx_strand_id
1 'polypeptide(L)'
;MIFEINITNDDVEFSNFKESSKTTEGSIKGSATTNNKIIKNSATFKIAIIKDDISLIKNKELGEIIGNEDLKTSVGNEETLEAINLKNPDLNLTSDDVDFLTFNNSKANLKASSQSNRFRGTLEVKYSYTTKFNISIFEDALNKRGVSCNFCAKI
;
A
#
# COMPACT_ATOMS: atom_id res chain seq x y z
N MET A 1 -45.40 -15.94 0.36
CA MET A 1 -45.94 -15.27 1.56
C MET A 1 -44.81 -14.45 2.15
N ILE A 2 -44.93 -13.13 2.16
CA ILE A 2 -43.95 -12.21 2.75
C ILE A 2 -44.55 -11.78 4.09
N PHE A 3 -43.79 -11.90 5.17
CA PHE A 3 -44.16 -11.36 6.48
C PHE A 3 -43.40 -10.05 6.67
N GLU A 4 -44.13 -8.96 6.86
CA GLU A 4 -43.56 -7.69 7.28
C GLU A 4 -43.59 -7.61 8.81
N ILE A 5 -42.43 -7.38 9.42
CA ILE A 5 -42.30 -7.13 10.85
C ILE A 5 -41.99 -5.64 11.01
N ASN A 6 -42.92 -4.89 11.59
CA ASN A 6 -42.71 -3.49 11.93
C ASN A 6 -41.97 -3.39 13.27
N ILE A 7 -40.76 -2.85 13.24
CA ILE A 7 -39.92 -2.61 14.42
C ILE A 7 -39.82 -1.09 14.60
N THR A 8 -40.02 -0.62 15.83
CA THR A 8 -39.92 0.80 16.21
C THR A 8 -38.73 1.06 17.14
N ASN A 9 -38.44 2.33 17.46
CA ASN A 9 -37.35 2.66 18.40
C ASN A 9 -37.64 2.20 19.84
N ASP A 10 -38.91 2.02 20.21
CA ASP A 10 -39.29 1.50 21.54
C ASP A 10 -39.06 -0.01 21.66
N ASP A 11 -38.81 -0.67 20.53
CA ASP A 11 -38.66 -2.11 20.45
C ASP A 11 -37.21 -2.58 20.68
N VAL A 12 -36.23 -1.75 20.32
CA VAL A 12 -34.81 -2.12 20.31
C VAL A 12 -33.95 -1.03 20.95
N GLU A 13 -33.09 -1.42 21.87
CA GLU A 13 -31.99 -0.59 22.37
C GLU A 13 -30.69 -0.96 21.68
N PHE A 14 -30.03 0.05 21.10
CA PHE A 14 -28.70 -0.11 20.53
C PHE A 14 -27.63 0.18 21.57
N SER A 15 -26.68 -0.72 21.68
CA SER A 15 -25.56 -0.63 22.61
C SER A 15 -24.29 -1.22 22.00
N ASN A 16 -23.18 -1.07 22.72
CA ASN A 16 -21.88 -1.61 22.36
C ASN A 16 -21.45 -1.22 20.93
N PHE A 17 -21.74 0.03 20.54
CA PHE A 17 -21.21 0.58 19.31
C PHE A 17 -19.68 0.60 19.40
N LYS A 18 -19.06 -0.03 18.42
CA LYS A 18 -17.63 0.00 18.20
C LYS A 18 -17.43 0.46 16.77
N GLU A 19 -16.84 1.64 16.61
CA GLU A 19 -16.45 2.12 15.30
C GLU A 19 -15.44 1.14 14.68
N SER A 20 -15.60 0.87 13.38
CA SER A 20 -14.57 0.15 12.64
C SER A 20 -13.35 1.03 12.50
N SER A 21 -12.18 0.48 12.83
CA SER A 21 -10.93 1.11 12.47
C SER A 21 -10.32 0.37 11.30
N LYS A 22 -9.39 1.04 10.64
CA LYS A 22 -8.37 0.48 9.76
C LYS A 22 -8.07 -1.02 10.01
N THR A 23 -7.75 -1.41 11.25
CA THR A 23 -7.32 -2.77 11.60
C THR A 23 -8.36 -3.60 12.35
N THR A 24 -9.53 -3.04 12.66
CA THR A 24 -10.49 -3.66 13.59
C THR A 24 -11.92 -3.57 13.07
N GLU A 25 -12.63 -4.70 13.03
CA GLU A 25 -14.06 -4.73 12.68
C GLU A 25 -14.89 -3.83 13.60
N GLY A 26 -15.86 -3.15 13.01
CA GLY A 26 -16.88 -2.42 13.74
C GLY A 26 -18.02 -3.33 14.19
N SER A 27 -18.74 -2.92 15.22
CA SER A 27 -19.90 -3.67 15.70
C SER A 27 -20.98 -2.79 16.29
N ILE A 28 -22.22 -3.26 16.24
CA ILE A 28 -23.34 -2.70 16.99
C ILE A 28 -24.24 -3.83 17.47
N LYS A 29 -24.73 -3.73 18.71
CA LYS A 29 -25.66 -4.70 19.29
C LYS A 29 -27.04 -4.07 19.40
N GLY A 30 -28.04 -4.69 18.78
CA GLY A 30 -29.45 -4.38 19.02
C GLY A 30 -30.02 -5.39 20.01
N SER A 31 -30.60 -4.91 21.10
CA SER A 31 -31.25 -5.76 22.12
C SER A 31 -32.72 -5.40 22.23
N ALA A 32 -33.59 -6.39 22.37
CA ALA A 32 -35.00 -6.16 22.63
C ALA A 32 -35.18 -5.41 23.97
N THR A 33 -36.03 -4.40 23.99
CA THR A 33 -36.40 -3.71 25.22
C THR A 33 -37.18 -4.62 26.16
N THR A 34 -37.20 -4.30 27.45
CA THR A 34 -37.77 -5.18 28.51
C THR A 34 -39.24 -5.52 28.29
N ASN A 35 -39.98 -4.63 27.61
CA ASN A 35 -41.41 -4.77 27.35
C ASN A 35 -41.73 -5.26 25.92
N ASN A 36 -40.72 -5.62 25.13
CA ASN A 36 -40.93 -6.03 23.75
C ASN A 36 -41.66 -7.39 23.64
N LYS A 37 -42.76 -7.42 22.89
CA LYS A 37 -43.56 -8.62 22.63
C LYS A 37 -43.25 -9.31 21.30
N ILE A 38 -42.58 -8.62 20.39
CA ILE A 38 -42.36 -9.00 18.98
C ILE A 38 -40.97 -9.64 18.81
N ILE A 39 -39.93 -9.05 19.40
CA ILE A 39 -38.54 -9.48 19.32
C ILE A 39 -38.07 -9.95 20.70
N LYS A 40 -37.21 -10.97 20.72
CA LYS A 40 -36.61 -11.52 21.94
C LYS A 40 -35.10 -11.57 21.80
N ASN A 41 -34.39 -11.36 22.90
CA ASN A 41 -32.93 -11.38 23.00
C ASN A 41 -32.24 -10.24 22.24
N SER A 42 -31.11 -10.51 21.59
CA SER A 42 -30.28 -9.52 20.92
C SER A 42 -29.61 -10.07 19.68
N ALA A 43 -29.35 -9.21 18.70
CA ALA A 43 -28.48 -9.48 17.57
C ALA A 43 -27.26 -8.56 17.61
N THR A 44 -26.12 -9.07 17.14
CA THR A 44 -24.91 -8.25 16.94
C THR A 44 -24.60 -8.23 15.46
N PHE A 45 -24.52 -7.02 14.90
CA PHE A 45 -24.07 -6.80 13.54
C PHE A 45 -22.58 -6.48 13.57
N LYS A 46 -21.82 -7.15 12.71
CA LYS A 46 -20.40 -6.88 12.50
C LYS A 46 -20.21 -6.25 11.13
N ILE A 47 -19.40 -5.20 11.08
CA ILE A 47 -18.99 -4.57 9.83
C ILE A 47 -17.57 -5.06 9.54
N ALA A 48 -17.45 -5.91 8.52
CA ALA A 48 -16.17 -6.44 8.06
C ALA A 48 -15.51 -5.47 7.07
N ILE A 49 -14.19 -5.29 7.22
CA ILE A 49 -13.39 -4.56 6.24
C ILE A 49 -12.97 -5.56 5.16
N ILE A 50 -13.44 -5.33 3.93
CA ILE A 50 -12.99 -6.09 2.78
C ILE A 50 -11.69 -5.46 2.29
N LYS A 51 -10.58 -6.19 2.47
CA LYS A 51 -9.26 -5.81 1.93
C LYS A 51 -9.07 -6.44 0.55
N ASP A 52 -8.54 -5.67 -0.37
CA ASP A 52 -8.10 -6.14 -1.68
C ASP A 52 -6.86 -7.01 -1.55
N ASP A 53 -6.76 -8.02 -2.40
CA ASP A 53 -5.61 -8.92 -2.41
C ASP A 53 -4.57 -8.42 -3.42
N ILE A 54 -3.40 -7.99 -2.92
CA ILE A 54 -2.31 -7.48 -3.77
C ILE A 54 -1.70 -8.56 -4.67
N SER A 55 -1.98 -9.84 -4.42
CA SER A 55 -1.54 -10.92 -5.30
C SER A 55 -2.30 -10.93 -6.64
N LEU A 56 -3.46 -10.28 -6.71
CA LEU A 56 -4.35 -10.24 -7.87
C LEU A 56 -4.10 -9.06 -8.81
N ILE A 57 -3.01 -8.31 -8.60
CA ILE A 57 -2.68 -7.19 -9.48
C ILE A 57 -2.43 -7.67 -10.90
N LYS A 58 -2.86 -6.86 -11.87
CA LYS A 58 -2.85 -7.23 -13.30
C LYS A 58 -1.42 -7.29 -13.85
N ASN A 59 -0.61 -6.28 -13.55
CA ASN A 59 0.73 -6.12 -14.15
C ASN A 59 1.81 -6.32 -13.09
N LYS A 60 2.43 -7.51 -13.10
CA LYS A 60 3.56 -7.87 -12.22
C LYS A 60 4.93 -7.63 -12.85
N GLU A 61 4.96 -7.47 -14.18
CA GLU A 61 6.14 -7.12 -14.95
C GLU A 61 6.20 -5.59 -15.06
N LEU A 62 7.06 -4.95 -14.28
CA LEU A 62 7.12 -3.48 -14.19
C LEU A 62 7.92 -2.84 -15.32
N GLY A 63 8.77 -3.63 -15.99
CA GLY A 63 9.67 -3.17 -17.04
C GLY A 63 10.96 -2.57 -16.47
N GLU A 64 11.47 -1.52 -17.11
CA GLU A 64 12.68 -0.84 -16.69
C GLU A 64 12.40 0.14 -15.54
N ILE A 65 13.22 0.07 -14.49
CA ILE A 65 13.26 1.04 -13.39
C ILE A 65 14.61 1.77 -13.49
N ILE A 66 14.56 3.09 -13.59
CA ILE A 66 15.74 3.95 -13.63
C ILE A 66 15.97 4.51 -12.23
N GLY A 67 17.19 4.40 -11.71
CA GLY A 67 17.55 4.95 -10.39
C GLY A 67 17.22 6.43 -10.24
N ASN A 68 16.71 6.84 -9.08
CA ASN A 68 16.38 8.24 -8.82
C ASN A 68 17.62 9.09 -8.50
N GLU A 69 18.65 8.47 -7.92
CA GLU A 69 19.93 9.06 -7.53
C GLU A 69 21.07 8.73 -8.51
N ASP A 70 22.09 9.59 -8.53
CA ASP A 70 23.26 9.40 -9.38
C ASP A 70 24.13 8.23 -8.89
N LEU A 71 24.55 7.37 -9.83
CA LEU A 71 25.40 6.20 -9.58
C LEU A 71 24.83 5.18 -8.57
N LYS A 72 23.55 5.27 -8.22
CA LYS A 72 22.88 4.28 -7.36
C LYS A 72 22.84 2.93 -8.08
N THR A 73 23.47 1.91 -7.49
CA THR A 73 23.65 0.59 -8.11
C THR A 73 22.55 -0.41 -7.76
N SER A 74 21.60 -0.01 -6.92
CA SER A 74 20.50 -0.86 -6.48
C SER A 74 19.17 -0.12 -6.48
N VAL A 75 18.11 -0.80 -6.92
CA VAL A 75 16.74 -0.27 -6.81
C VAL A 75 16.35 -0.03 -5.35
N GLY A 76 15.57 1.01 -5.07
CA GLY A 76 14.98 1.26 -3.75
C GLY A 76 13.49 0.96 -3.69
N ASN A 77 12.94 1.08 -2.47
CA ASN A 77 11.52 0.85 -2.22
C ASN A 77 10.63 1.88 -2.93
N GLU A 78 11.06 3.15 -2.94
CA GLU A 78 10.31 4.26 -3.55
C GLU A 78 10.19 4.05 -5.07
N GLU A 79 11.31 3.78 -5.76
CA GLU A 79 11.28 3.55 -7.21
C GLU A 79 10.46 2.30 -7.57
N THR A 80 10.49 1.27 -6.72
CA THR A 80 9.67 0.08 -6.91
C THR A 80 8.18 0.37 -6.74
N LEU A 81 7.79 1.14 -5.70
CA LEU A 81 6.39 1.53 -5.48
C LEU A 81 5.86 2.42 -6.61
N GLU A 82 6.66 3.39 -7.06
CA GLU A 82 6.33 4.24 -8.20
C GLU A 82 6.10 3.40 -9.47
N ALA A 83 6.99 2.44 -9.75
CA ALA A 83 6.85 1.56 -10.90
C ALA A 83 5.60 0.66 -10.81
N ILE A 84 5.27 0.14 -9.62
CA ILE A 84 4.04 -0.63 -9.39
C ILE A 84 2.82 0.24 -9.68
N ASN A 85 2.77 1.45 -9.12
CA ASN A 85 1.64 2.36 -9.28
C ASN A 85 1.51 2.88 -10.71
N LEU A 86 2.61 3.09 -11.42
CA LEU A 86 2.60 3.48 -12.84
C LEU A 86 1.96 2.38 -13.71
N LYS A 87 2.25 1.11 -13.42
CA LYS A 87 1.68 -0.04 -14.15
C LYS A 87 0.29 -0.45 -13.66
N ASN A 88 -0.08 -0.05 -12.45
CA ASN A 88 -1.32 -0.41 -11.79
C ASN A 88 -1.90 0.83 -11.08
N PRO A 89 -2.35 1.86 -11.83
CA PRO A 89 -2.74 3.16 -11.26
C PRO A 89 -3.90 3.07 -10.26
N ASP A 90 -4.76 2.06 -10.39
CA ASP A 90 -5.88 1.82 -9.48
C ASP A 90 -5.44 1.45 -8.06
N LEU A 91 -4.20 0.96 -7.86
CA LEU A 91 -3.73 0.53 -6.55
C LEU A 91 -3.35 1.72 -5.65
N ASN A 92 -2.61 2.69 -6.19
CA ASN A 92 -2.07 3.81 -5.42
C ASN A 92 -1.47 3.33 -4.07
N LEU A 93 -0.53 2.39 -4.14
CA LEU A 93 0.18 1.83 -2.98
C LEU A 93 1.08 2.89 -2.35
N THR A 94 1.11 2.89 -1.03
CA THR A 94 2.01 3.72 -0.22
C THR A 94 2.95 2.83 0.61
N SER A 95 3.95 3.43 1.24
CA SER A 95 4.84 2.72 2.19
C SER A 95 4.07 2.10 3.37
N ASP A 96 2.93 2.66 3.75
CA ASP A 96 2.09 2.15 4.85
C ASP A 96 1.30 0.90 4.44
N ASP A 97 1.17 0.66 3.13
CA ASP A 97 0.36 -0.43 2.60
C ASP A 97 1.14 -1.75 2.50
N VAL A 98 2.46 -1.70 2.38
CA VAL A 98 3.28 -2.86 2.06
C VAL A 98 4.63 -2.87 2.78
N ASP A 99 5.05 -4.06 3.18
CA ASP A 99 6.38 -4.36 3.69
C ASP A 99 7.19 -5.06 2.59
N PHE A 100 8.43 -4.63 2.37
CA PHE A 100 9.38 -5.28 1.45
C PHE A 100 10.07 -6.45 2.15
N LEU A 101 9.83 -7.68 1.69
CA LEU A 101 10.41 -8.89 2.28
C LEU A 101 11.80 -9.19 1.72
N THR A 102 11.90 -9.25 0.39
CA THR A 102 13.15 -9.48 -0.34
C THR A 102 13.12 -8.69 -1.63
N PHE A 103 14.23 -8.09 -2.04
CA PHE A 103 14.32 -7.42 -3.33
C PHE A 103 15.76 -7.37 -3.84
N ASN A 104 15.92 -7.27 -5.15
CA ASN A 104 17.18 -7.08 -5.84
C ASN A 104 16.94 -6.30 -7.14
N ASN A 105 17.90 -6.24 -8.06
CA ASN A 105 17.81 -5.48 -9.31
C ASN A 105 16.94 -6.10 -10.40
N SER A 106 16.30 -7.25 -10.14
CA SER A 106 15.41 -7.92 -11.10
C SER A 106 14.02 -8.27 -10.56
N LYS A 107 13.84 -8.30 -9.24
CA LYS A 107 12.54 -8.60 -8.62
C LYS A 107 12.43 -8.11 -7.18
N ALA A 108 11.19 -7.93 -6.74
CA ALA A 108 10.83 -7.65 -5.35
C ALA A 108 9.65 -8.52 -4.90
N ASN A 109 9.71 -8.98 -3.64
CA ASN A 109 8.61 -9.61 -2.94
C ASN A 109 8.09 -8.64 -1.87
N LEU A 110 6.84 -8.26 -2.03
CA LEU A 110 6.09 -7.38 -1.14
C LEU A 110 5.03 -8.19 -0.40
N LYS A 111 4.75 -7.77 0.83
CA LYS A 111 3.63 -8.28 1.62
C LYS A 111 2.77 -7.10 2.02
N ALA A 112 1.46 -7.25 2.01
CA ALA A 112 0.59 -6.24 2.58
C ALA A 112 0.94 -6.04 4.07
N SER A 113 1.17 -4.79 4.46
CA SER A 113 1.56 -4.47 5.83
C SER A 113 0.47 -4.89 6.80
N SER A 114 0.87 -5.31 8.00
CA SER A 114 -0.08 -5.60 9.09
C SER A 114 -0.96 -4.40 9.45
N GLN A 115 -0.47 -3.19 9.18
CA GLN A 115 -1.17 -1.92 9.39
C GLN A 115 -1.96 -1.44 8.17
N SER A 116 -1.85 -2.13 7.01
CA SER A 116 -2.63 -1.80 5.82
C SER A 116 -4.08 -2.21 6.02
N ASN A 117 -4.97 -1.35 5.55
CA ASN A 117 -6.42 -1.48 5.74
C ASN A 117 -7.15 -1.64 4.42
N ARG A 118 -6.37 -1.50 3.34
CA ARG A 118 -6.79 -1.63 1.97
C ARG A 118 -6.36 -2.97 1.42
N PHE A 119 -5.22 -3.49 1.88
CA PHE A 119 -4.55 -4.60 1.22
C PHE A 119 -4.28 -5.79 2.14
N ARG A 120 -4.29 -6.99 1.54
CA ARG A 120 -3.84 -8.25 2.12
C ARG A 120 -3.04 -9.05 1.10
N GLY A 121 -2.33 -10.08 1.55
CA GLY A 121 -1.63 -11.02 0.67
C GLY A 121 -0.16 -10.65 0.42
N THR A 122 0.43 -11.31 -0.56
CA THR A 122 1.83 -11.16 -0.96
C THR A 122 1.94 -11.06 -2.48
N LEU A 123 2.92 -10.29 -2.94
CA LEU A 123 3.11 -9.97 -4.34
C LEU A 123 4.59 -10.11 -4.71
N GLU A 124 4.89 -10.92 -5.73
CA GLU A 124 6.19 -10.86 -6.43
C GLU A 124 6.01 -9.99 -7.68
N VAL A 125 6.89 -9.01 -7.86
CA VAL A 125 7.03 -8.20 -9.08
C VAL A 125 8.41 -8.38 -9.68
N LYS A 126 8.51 -8.20 -10.99
CA LYS A 126 9.75 -8.31 -11.75
C LYS A 126 10.03 -7.05 -12.56
N TYR A 127 11.30 -6.75 -12.76
CA TYR A 127 11.77 -5.55 -13.45
C TYR A 127 13.22 -5.72 -13.91
N SER A 128 13.75 -4.73 -14.63
CA SER A 128 15.17 -4.53 -14.84
C SER A 128 15.59 -3.18 -14.28
N TYR A 129 16.64 -3.14 -13.46
CA TYR A 129 17.14 -1.89 -12.90
C TYR A 129 18.31 -1.32 -13.71
N THR A 130 18.22 -0.03 -14.05
CA THR A 130 19.27 0.73 -14.72
C THR A 130 19.73 1.87 -13.83
N THR A 131 21.04 1.95 -13.56
CA THR A 131 21.64 3.06 -12.83
C THR A 131 21.57 4.35 -13.65
N LYS A 132 21.11 5.42 -13.01
CA LYS A 132 21.18 6.76 -13.58
C LYS A 132 22.58 7.32 -13.44
N PHE A 133 23.05 7.98 -14.50
CA PHE A 133 24.32 8.69 -14.53
C PHE A 133 24.09 10.14 -14.95
N ASN A 134 24.41 11.08 -14.07
CA ASN A 134 24.24 12.49 -14.33
C ASN A 134 25.51 13.10 -14.94
N ILE A 135 25.44 13.42 -16.23
CA ILE A 135 26.57 13.96 -17.01
C ILE A 135 26.90 15.41 -16.61
N SER A 136 26.05 16.11 -15.84
CA SER A 136 26.32 17.49 -15.40
C SER A 136 27.64 17.65 -14.64
N ILE A 137 28.12 16.62 -13.93
CA ILE A 137 29.44 16.61 -13.27
C ILE A 137 30.59 16.73 -14.30
N PHE A 138 30.37 16.27 -15.54
CA PHE A 138 31.33 16.35 -16.64
C PHE A 138 31.13 17.57 -17.53
N GLU A 139 30.05 18.34 -17.38
CA GLU A 139 29.84 19.54 -18.20
C GLU A 139 30.92 20.58 -17.95
N ASP A 140 31.40 20.76 -16.71
CA ASP A 140 32.55 21.63 -16.42
C ASP A 140 33.85 21.10 -17.06
N ALA A 141 34.03 19.78 -17.14
CA ALA A 141 35.18 19.14 -17.77
C ALA A 141 35.14 19.22 -19.31
N LEU A 142 33.94 19.14 -19.90
CA LEU A 142 33.71 19.17 -21.35
C LEU A 142 33.67 20.61 -21.90
N ASN A 143 33.17 21.59 -21.13
CA ASN A 143 33.07 23.00 -21.53
C ASN A 143 34.40 23.78 -21.42
N LYS A 144 35.54 23.10 -21.56
CA LYS A 144 36.90 23.69 -21.61
C LYS A 144 37.36 24.47 -20.37
N ARG A 145 36.73 24.29 -19.19
CA ARG A 145 37.29 24.85 -17.93
C ARG A 145 38.48 24.04 -17.40
N GLY A 146 38.72 22.85 -17.94
CA GLY A 146 39.82 21.98 -17.56
C GLY A 146 39.63 21.39 -16.17
N VAL A 147 40.08 20.15 -15.97
CA VAL A 147 40.21 19.60 -14.62
C VAL A 147 41.47 20.24 -14.04
N SER A 148 41.34 21.22 -13.15
CA SER A 148 42.52 21.83 -12.52
C SER A 148 43.25 20.78 -11.68
N CYS A 149 44.35 20.25 -12.19
CA CYS A 149 45.25 19.36 -11.47
C CYS A 149 45.95 20.15 -10.35
N ASN A 150 45.40 20.13 -9.13
CA ASN A 150 46.01 20.78 -7.95
C ASN A 150 47.30 20.07 -7.45
N PHE A 151 47.76 19.01 -8.12
CA PHE A 151 48.91 18.20 -7.69
C PHE A 151 49.82 17.76 -8.86
N CYS A 152 49.92 18.56 -9.91
CA CYS A 152 50.90 18.32 -10.95
C CYS A 152 52.27 18.88 -10.50
N ALA A 153 53.03 18.07 -9.77
CA ALA A 153 54.40 18.38 -9.37
C ALA A 153 55.28 18.55 -10.63
N LYS A 154 55.96 19.69 -10.74
CA LYS A 154 57.01 19.92 -11.75
C LYS A 154 58.20 19.02 -11.42
N ILE A 155 58.58 18.15 -12.36
CA ILE A 155 59.90 17.49 -12.42
C ILE A 155 60.87 18.45 -13.10
#